data_AF-A0AAD8TG91-F1
#
_entry.id   AF-A0AAD8TG91-F1
#
_cell.length_a   1.000
_cell.length_b   1.000
_cell.length_c   1.000
_cell.angle_alpha   90.00
_cell.angle_beta   90.00
_cell.angle_gamma   90.00
#
_symmetry.space_group_name_H-M   'P 1'
#
loop_
_entity.id
_entity.type
_entity.pdbx_description
1 polymer ?
#
loop_
_entity_poly.entity_id
_entity_poly.type
_entity_poly.pdbx_seq_one_letter_code
_entity_poly.pdbx_strand_id
1 'polypeptide(L)'
;MTDIVKFLAKNKAPFTVNIYPFLSLYLNDNFPLDFAFFDGAATPVHDNGVTYTNVFEANFDTLVAALVAVGHGDMPIIVGEVGWPTDGDRRAKSSHAQRFYDGLLKRLASNRGTPARPSQHLDVYMFGLVDEDQKSVQPGSFERHWGIFRYDGQPKFAMDLSGQGRNTTLVPAKGVQYLSRTWCALNPKASRNDIGKLLGAKIDYACTNADCTPLGYGSTCNGMDSKGNASYAFILPGAEPEGRGLRLPGPRAAH
;
A
#
# COMPACT_ATOMS: atom_id res chain seq x y z
N MET A 1 -3.12 -11.66 -26.83
CA MET A 1 -4.17 -11.17 -25.90
C MET A 1 -5.58 -11.49 -26.40
N THR A 2 -5.89 -11.23 -27.67
CA THR A 2 -7.21 -11.50 -28.28
C THR A 2 -7.69 -12.95 -28.15
N ASP A 3 -6.79 -13.94 -28.28
CA ASP A 3 -7.15 -15.35 -28.12
C ASP A 3 -7.60 -15.70 -26.70
N ILE A 4 -7.01 -15.07 -25.68
CA ILE A 4 -7.42 -15.23 -24.29
C ILE A 4 -8.81 -14.64 -24.08
N VAL A 5 -9.07 -13.43 -24.60
CA VAL A 5 -10.40 -12.81 -24.53
C VAL A 5 -11.45 -13.71 -25.19
N LYS A 6 -11.17 -14.22 -26.40
CA LYS A 6 -12.08 -15.15 -27.09
C LYS A 6 -12.32 -16.43 -26.29
N PHE A 7 -11.27 -16.98 -25.66
CA PHE A 7 -11.38 -18.15 -24.80
C PHE A 7 -12.27 -17.87 -23.59
N LEU A 8 -12.08 -16.75 -22.90
CA LEU A 8 -12.91 -16.36 -21.75
C LEU A 8 -14.37 -16.18 -22.18
N ALA A 9 -14.61 -15.48 -23.29
CA ALA A 9 -15.96 -15.26 -23.83
C ALA A 9 -16.67 -16.58 -24.17
N LYS A 10 -15.97 -17.50 -24.85
CA LYS A 10 -16.51 -18.84 -25.20
C LYS A 10 -16.95 -19.62 -23.96
N ASN A 11 -16.27 -19.42 -22.83
CA ASN A 11 -16.54 -20.11 -21.57
C ASN A 11 -17.36 -19.27 -20.58
N LYS A 12 -17.88 -18.10 -20.97
CA LYS A 12 -18.62 -17.17 -20.10
C LYS A 12 -17.83 -16.77 -18.84
N ALA A 13 -16.51 -16.70 -18.96
CA ALA A 13 -15.63 -16.31 -17.88
C ALA A 13 -15.38 -14.79 -17.88
N PRO A 14 -15.18 -14.17 -16.69
CA PRO A 14 -14.83 -12.76 -16.59
C PRO A 14 -13.38 -12.50 -17.04
N PHE A 15 -13.07 -11.24 -17.34
CA PHE A 15 -11.69 -10.75 -17.45
C PHE A 15 -11.25 -10.18 -16.10
N THR A 16 -10.16 -10.71 -15.53
CA THR A 16 -9.61 -10.18 -14.27
C THR A 16 -8.46 -9.22 -14.57
N VAL A 17 -8.47 -8.04 -13.93
CA VAL A 17 -7.44 -7.00 -14.08
C VAL A 17 -7.04 -6.43 -12.72
N ASN A 18 -5.77 -6.09 -12.55
CA ASN A 18 -5.29 -5.40 -11.35
C ASN A 18 -5.19 -3.91 -11.67
N ILE A 19 -5.79 -3.05 -10.83
CA ILE A 19 -5.84 -1.60 -11.06
C ILE A 19 -5.23 -0.90 -9.85
N TYR A 20 -4.09 -0.25 -10.05
CA TYR A 20 -3.34 0.42 -8.99
C TYR A 20 -3.15 1.92 -9.27
N PRO A 21 -4.07 2.78 -8.81
CA PRO A 21 -3.92 4.24 -8.87
C PRO A 21 -2.59 4.75 -8.30
N PHE A 22 -2.11 4.12 -7.21
CA PHE A 22 -0.83 4.43 -6.60
C PHE A 22 0.35 4.32 -7.59
N LEU A 23 0.36 3.31 -8.47
CA LEU A 23 1.46 3.11 -9.41
C LEU A 23 1.56 4.24 -10.44
N SER A 24 0.46 4.91 -10.79
CA SER A 24 0.52 6.11 -11.64
C SER A 24 1.31 7.25 -10.99
N LEU A 25 1.19 7.42 -9.66
CA LEU A 25 1.95 8.40 -8.88
C LEU A 25 3.40 8.01 -8.68
N TYR A 26 3.67 6.70 -8.56
CA TYR A 26 5.02 6.18 -8.41
C TYR A 26 5.81 6.29 -9.73
N LEU A 27 5.18 5.99 -10.86
CA LEU A 27 5.84 6.02 -12.18
C LEU A 27 5.96 7.43 -12.78
N ASN A 28 5.16 8.40 -12.30
CA ASN A 28 5.17 9.76 -12.81
C ASN A 28 4.93 10.77 -11.68
N ASP A 29 5.99 11.50 -11.31
CA ASP A 29 5.97 12.55 -10.28
C ASP A 29 5.00 13.69 -10.56
N ASN A 30 4.67 13.93 -11.84
CA ASN A 30 3.74 14.97 -12.28
C ASN A 30 2.29 14.46 -12.37
N PHE A 31 2.04 13.18 -12.07
CA PHE A 31 0.69 12.67 -12.06
C PHE A 31 -0.12 13.36 -10.95
N PRO A 32 -1.33 13.87 -11.24
CA PRO A 32 -2.11 14.64 -10.28
C PRO A 32 -2.52 13.77 -9.09
N LEU A 33 -2.01 14.12 -7.90
CA LEU A 33 -2.24 13.37 -6.65
C LEU A 33 -3.73 13.15 -6.38
N ASP A 34 -4.53 14.20 -6.48
CA ASP A 34 -5.96 14.13 -6.14
C ASP A 34 -6.75 13.24 -7.11
N PHE A 35 -6.28 13.07 -8.35
CA PHE A 35 -6.91 12.17 -9.33
C PHE A 35 -6.76 10.69 -8.98
N ALA A 36 -5.89 10.35 -8.03
CA ALA A 36 -5.79 8.99 -7.50
C ALA A 36 -6.85 8.67 -6.41
N PHE A 37 -7.61 9.67 -5.96
CA PHE A 37 -8.63 9.54 -4.90
C PHE A 37 -10.06 9.75 -5.44
N PHE A 38 -11.06 9.50 -4.60
CA PHE A 38 -12.49 9.51 -4.99
C PHE A 38 -13.32 10.59 -4.29
N ASP A 39 -12.68 11.53 -3.62
CA ASP A 39 -13.35 12.56 -2.80
C ASP A 39 -13.75 13.81 -3.60
N GLY A 40 -13.52 13.82 -4.91
CA GLY A 40 -13.91 14.92 -5.80
C GLY A 40 -12.96 16.12 -5.77
N ALA A 41 -11.80 16.00 -5.10
CA ALA A 41 -10.80 17.06 -5.09
C ALA A 41 -10.03 17.22 -6.43
N ALA A 42 -10.06 16.19 -7.27
CA ALA A 42 -9.37 16.20 -8.55
C ALA A 42 -10.01 17.13 -9.57
N THR A 43 -9.19 17.81 -10.37
CA THR A 43 -9.64 18.36 -11.65
C THR A 43 -10.00 17.20 -12.59
N PRO A 44 -11.24 17.11 -13.09
CA PRO A 44 -11.63 16.01 -13.97
C PRO A 44 -10.84 15.99 -15.28
N VAL A 45 -10.62 14.79 -15.81
CA VAL A 45 -10.07 14.58 -17.15
C VAL A 45 -11.21 14.38 -18.13
N HIS A 46 -11.21 15.14 -19.22
CA HIS A 46 -12.17 15.01 -20.30
C HIS A 46 -11.53 14.28 -21.48
N ASP A 47 -12.09 13.15 -21.88
CA ASP A 47 -11.63 12.32 -22.99
C ASP A 47 -12.81 11.97 -23.89
N ASN A 48 -12.83 12.52 -25.11
CA ASN A 48 -13.84 12.23 -26.13
C ASN A 48 -15.31 12.33 -25.65
N GLY A 49 -15.60 13.34 -24.81
CA GLY A 49 -16.94 13.55 -24.24
C GLY A 49 -17.24 12.75 -22.96
N VAL A 50 -16.32 11.88 -22.53
CA VAL A 50 -16.37 11.19 -21.24
C VAL A 50 -15.59 12.00 -20.20
N THR A 51 -16.13 12.10 -18.99
CA THR A 51 -15.49 12.81 -17.89
C THR A 51 -15.09 11.82 -16.81
N TYR A 52 -13.80 11.74 -16.51
CA TYR A 52 -13.25 10.92 -15.45
C TYR A 52 -12.90 11.80 -14.24
N THR A 53 -13.33 11.36 -13.06
CA THR A 53 -13.09 12.09 -11.81
C THR A 53 -11.94 11.50 -11.00
N ASN A 54 -11.53 10.28 -11.35
CA ASN A 54 -10.42 9.57 -10.75
C ASN A 54 -9.80 8.58 -11.75
N VAL A 55 -8.55 8.21 -11.54
CA VAL A 55 -7.78 7.31 -12.41
C VAL A 55 -8.28 5.87 -12.38
N PHE A 56 -8.94 5.44 -11.29
CA PHE A 56 -9.51 4.10 -11.22
C PHE A 56 -10.60 3.91 -12.29
N GLU A 57 -11.53 4.87 -12.43
CA GLU A 57 -12.52 4.88 -13.51
C GLU A 57 -11.84 4.87 -14.88
N ALA A 58 -10.84 5.74 -15.09
CA ALA A 58 -10.15 5.87 -16.38
C ALA A 58 -9.43 4.58 -16.78
N ASN A 59 -8.72 3.92 -15.85
CA ASN A 59 -8.06 2.64 -16.10
C ASN A 59 -9.06 1.52 -16.37
N PHE A 60 -10.16 1.47 -15.60
CA PHE A 60 -11.21 0.47 -15.82
C PHE A 60 -11.84 0.64 -17.21
N ASP A 61 -12.19 1.86 -17.59
CA ASP A 61 -12.83 2.13 -18.88
C ASP A 61 -11.87 2.02 -20.06
N THR A 62 -10.56 2.17 -19.83
CA THR A 62 -9.53 1.80 -20.83
C THR A 62 -9.61 0.31 -21.17
N LEU A 63 -9.78 -0.57 -20.18
CA LEU A 63 -10.00 -2.00 -20.42
C LEU A 63 -11.35 -2.25 -21.13
N VAL A 64 -12.41 -1.56 -20.72
CA VAL A 64 -13.72 -1.65 -21.39
C VAL A 64 -13.59 -1.29 -22.87
N ALA A 65 -12.93 -0.19 -23.20
CA ALA A 65 -12.70 0.23 -24.58
C ALA A 65 -11.89 -0.80 -25.37
N ALA A 66 -10.84 -1.38 -24.76
CA ALA A 66 -10.05 -2.44 -25.38
C ALA A 66 -10.88 -3.70 -25.66
N LEU A 67 -11.77 -4.09 -24.74
CA LEU A 67 -12.68 -5.22 -24.91
C LEU A 67 -13.74 -4.95 -26.00
N VAL A 68 -14.28 -3.73 -26.07
CA VAL A 68 -15.18 -3.30 -27.17
C VAL A 68 -14.48 -3.43 -28.52
N ALA A 69 -13.23 -2.97 -28.63
CA ALA A 69 -12.46 -3.00 -29.88
C ALA A 69 -12.24 -4.42 -30.43
N VAL A 70 -12.34 -5.44 -29.58
CA VAL A 70 -12.20 -6.86 -29.97
C VAL A 70 -13.54 -7.63 -29.96
N GLY A 71 -14.66 -6.92 -29.87
CA GLY A 71 -16.02 -7.49 -29.97
C GLY A 71 -16.56 -8.12 -28.70
N HIS A 72 -15.99 -7.80 -27.53
CA HIS A 72 -16.35 -8.37 -26.23
C HIS A 72 -16.63 -7.30 -25.16
N GLY A 73 -17.24 -6.18 -25.56
CA GLY A 73 -17.49 -5.03 -24.69
C GLY A 73 -18.40 -5.30 -23.49
N ASP A 74 -19.21 -6.36 -23.54
CA ASP A 74 -20.11 -6.83 -22.49
C ASP A 74 -19.46 -7.85 -21.52
N MET A 75 -18.20 -8.25 -21.77
CA MET A 75 -17.49 -9.20 -20.94
C MET A 75 -17.43 -8.73 -19.48
N PRO A 76 -17.86 -9.55 -18.50
CA PRO A 76 -17.73 -9.22 -17.08
C PRO A 76 -16.28 -8.95 -16.70
N ILE A 77 -16.04 -7.97 -15.82
CA ILE A 77 -14.69 -7.60 -15.37
C ILE A 77 -14.64 -7.76 -13.85
N ILE A 78 -13.58 -8.39 -13.37
CA ILE A 78 -13.22 -8.42 -11.94
C ILE A 78 -11.97 -7.58 -11.76
N VAL A 79 -11.98 -6.66 -10.80
CA VAL A 79 -10.74 -6.02 -10.35
C VAL A 79 -10.09 -6.96 -9.33
N GLY A 80 -9.07 -7.70 -9.78
CA GLY A 80 -8.40 -8.74 -8.98
C GLY A 80 -7.54 -8.16 -7.86
N GLU A 81 -7.02 -6.95 -8.05
CA GLU A 81 -6.28 -6.24 -7.02
C GLU A 81 -6.48 -4.73 -7.17
N VAL A 82 -6.68 -4.07 -6.04
CA VAL A 82 -6.61 -2.61 -5.89
C VAL A 82 -6.19 -2.28 -4.45
N GLY A 83 -5.36 -1.27 -4.27
CA GLY A 83 -4.98 -0.85 -2.93
C GLY A 83 -4.14 0.39 -2.89
N TRP A 84 -3.61 0.67 -1.71
CA TRP A 84 -2.69 1.77 -1.47
C TRP A 84 -1.69 1.39 -0.37
N PRO A 85 -0.37 1.46 -0.60
CA PRO A 85 0.63 1.12 0.40
C PRO A 85 0.74 2.20 1.48
N THR A 86 1.05 1.82 2.71
CA THR A 86 1.07 2.76 3.84
C THR A 86 2.45 3.30 4.20
N ASP A 87 3.50 2.74 3.63
CA ASP A 87 4.90 3.13 3.85
C ASP A 87 5.77 2.70 2.66
N GLY A 88 7.07 3.01 2.68
CA GLY A 88 8.01 2.60 1.63
C GLY A 88 8.09 3.52 0.42
N ASP A 89 7.34 4.64 0.41
CA ASP A 89 7.39 5.71 -0.60
C ASP A 89 6.79 7.01 -0.04
N ARG A 90 7.20 8.18 -0.57
CA ARG A 90 6.71 9.52 -0.15
C ARG A 90 5.18 9.70 -0.27
N ARG A 91 4.50 8.92 -1.11
CA ARG A 91 3.04 8.91 -1.30
C ARG A 91 2.37 7.72 -0.61
N ALA A 92 3.14 6.73 -0.18
CA ALA A 92 2.66 5.59 0.60
C ALA A 92 2.54 6.01 2.07
N LYS A 93 1.32 6.32 2.52
CA LYS A 93 1.03 6.81 3.86
C LYS A 93 -0.27 6.22 4.35
N SER A 94 -0.36 5.87 5.64
CA SER A 94 -1.62 5.40 6.23
C SER A 94 -2.77 6.39 6.06
N SER A 95 -2.50 7.71 6.09
CA SER A 95 -3.52 8.73 5.85
C SER A 95 -4.03 8.75 4.40
N HIS A 96 -3.15 8.49 3.43
CA HIS A 96 -3.57 8.35 2.03
C HIS A 96 -4.29 7.03 1.80
N ALA A 97 -3.83 5.93 2.38
CA ALA A 97 -4.53 4.66 2.29
C ALA A 97 -5.95 4.76 2.86
N GLN A 98 -6.12 5.39 4.04
CA GLN A 98 -7.44 5.69 4.59
C GLN A 98 -8.29 6.53 3.63
N ARG A 99 -7.76 7.65 3.12
CA ARG A 99 -8.47 8.51 2.13
C ARG A 99 -8.90 7.72 0.89
N PHE A 100 -8.03 6.84 0.39
CA PHE A 100 -8.27 6.01 -0.77
C PHE A 100 -9.42 5.01 -0.52
N TYR A 101 -9.33 4.23 0.55
CA TYR A 101 -10.34 3.22 0.87
C TYR A 101 -11.68 3.84 1.30
N ASP A 102 -11.67 4.96 2.02
CA ASP A 102 -12.90 5.70 2.37
C ASP A 102 -13.66 6.12 1.11
N GLY A 103 -12.95 6.56 0.08
CA GLY A 103 -13.51 6.94 -1.20
C GLY A 103 -13.97 5.74 -2.03
N LEU A 104 -13.12 4.73 -2.17
CA LEU A 104 -13.40 3.52 -2.95
C LEU A 104 -14.62 2.78 -2.41
N LEU A 105 -14.67 2.53 -1.10
CA LEU A 105 -15.74 1.75 -0.47
C LEU A 105 -17.09 2.48 -0.55
N LYS A 106 -17.13 3.80 -0.31
CA LYS A 106 -18.34 4.61 -0.53
C LYS A 106 -18.85 4.50 -1.96
N ARG A 107 -17.92 4.55 -2.91
CA ARG A 107 -18.26 4.43 -4.32
C ARG A 107 -18.83 3.05 -4.65
N LEU A 108 -18.18 1.98 -4.23
CA LEU A 108 -18.65 0.61 -4.46
C LEU A 108 -20.04 0.39 -3.82
N ALA A 109 -20.24 0.86 -2.59
CA ALA A 109 -21.53 0.78 -1.91
C ALA A 109 -22.66 1.55 -2.62
N SER A 110 -22.33 2.62 -3.37
CA SER A 110 -23.30 3.39 -4.14
C SER A 110 -23.67 2.76 -5.50
N ASN A 111 -23.03 1.66 -5.92
CA ASN A 111 -23.22 1.01 -7.21
C ASN A 111 -23.17 1.98 -8.41
N ARG A 112 -22.33 3.01 -8.33
CA ARG A 112 -22.22 4.04 -9.38
C ARG A 112 -21.67 3.50 -10.70
N GLY A 113 -20.89 2.42 -10.66
CA GLY A 113 -20.16 1.89 -11.83
C GLY A 113 -19.05 2.83 -12.29
N THR A 114 -18.77 2.84 -13.59
CA THR A 114 -17.85 3.77 -14.27
C THR A 114 -18.58 4.52 -15.38
N PRO A 115 -18.01 5.59 -15.97
CA PRO A 115 -18.63 6.26 -17.10
C PRO A 115 -19.02 5.35 -18.27
N ALA A 116 -18.19 4.36 -18.65
CA ALA A 116 -18.48 3.41 -19.73
C ALA A 116 -19.42 2.27 -19.30
N ARG A 117 -19.50 1.96 -17.99
CA ARG A 117 -20.42 0.97 -17.42
C ARG A 117 -21.20 1.57 -16.25
N PRO A 118 -22.13 2.50 -16.51
CA PRO A 118 -22.86 3.20 -15.47
C PRO A 118 -23.81 2.25 -14.74
N SER A 119 -24.01 2.50 -13.44
CA SER A 119 -24.97 1.74 -12.61
C SER A 119 -24.72 0.24 -12.53
N GLN A 120 -23.49 -0.20 -12.81
CA GLN A 120 -23.08 -1.60 -12.70
C GLN A 120 -22.32 -1.84 -11.40
N HIS A 121 -22.62 -2.97 -10.74
CA HIS A 121 -21.84 -3.47 -9.62
C HIS A 121 -20.45 -3.90 -10.11
N LEU A 122 -19.39 -3.50 -9.38
CA LEU A 122 -18.02 -3.87 -9.69
C LEU A 122 -17.54 -4.87 -8.64
N ASP A 123 -17.10 -6.05 -9.10
CA ASP A 123 -16.41 -7.01 -8.26
C ASP A 123 -14.96 -6.57 -8.07
N VAL A 124 -14.58 -6.25 -6.84
CA VAL A 124 -13.29 -5.65 -6.51
C VAL A 124 -12.65 -6.35 -5.32
N TYR A 125 -11.42 -6.81 -5.49
CA TYR A 125 -10.59 -7.43 -4.47
C TYR A 125 -9.50 -6.46 -4.03
N MET A 126 -9.46 -6.18 -2.72
CA MET A 126 -8.46 -5.29 -2.14
C MET A 126 -7.13 -6.02 -1.94
N PHE A 127 -6.02 -5.34 -2.20
CA PHE A 127 -4.67 -5.83 -1.99
C PHE A 127 -3.91 -4.91 -1.02
N GLY A 128 -3.28 -5.40 0.06
CA GLY A 128 -3.29 -6.76 0.63
C GLY A 128 -4.05 -6.84 1.95
N LEU A 129 -4.26 -8.04 2.48
CA LEU A 129 -4.86 -8.20 3.81
C LEU A 129 -3.86 -7.81 4.92
N VAL A 130 -2.65 -8.36 4.87
CA VAL A 130 -1.57 -8.10 5.82
C VAL A 130 -0.35 -7.55 5.07
N ASP A 131 0.53 -6.85 5.80
CA ASP A 131 1.86 -6.54 5.29
C ASP A 131 2.67 -7.83 5.11
N GLU A 132 3.39 -7.92 3.99
CA GLU A 132 4.12 -9.12 3.56
C GLU A 132 5.62 -8.85 3.56
N ASP A 133 6.28 -9.07 4.68
CA ASP A 133 7.69 -8.73 4.91
C ASP A 133 8.69 -9.53 4.04
N GLN A 134 8.28 -10.70 3.54
CA GLN A 134 9.05 -11.50 2.58
C GLN A 134 8.80 -11.14 1.11
N LYS A 135 7.91 -10.18 0.81
CA LYS A 135 7.65 -9.74 -0.56
C LYS A 135 8.89 -9.06 -1.15
N SER A 136 9.08 -9.23 -2.46
CA SER A 136 10.09 -8.50 -3.22
C SER A 136 9.88 -6.99 -3.06
N VAL A 137 10.96 -6.23 -2.99
CA VAL A 137 10.92 -4.75 -2.92
C VAL A 137 10.97 -4.11 -4.31
N GLN A 138 10.71 -4.88 -5.37
CA GLN A 138 10.59 -4.35 -6.74
C GLN A 138 9.12 -4.10 -7.09
N PRO A 139 8.78 -2.93 -7.65
CA PRO A 139 9.71 -1.89 -8.11
C PRO A 139 10.17 -0.93 -6.99
N GLY A 140 9.51 -0.91 -5.82
CA GLY A 140 9.93 -0.07 -4.71
C GLY A 140 9.66 -0.68 -3.34
N SER A 141 10.27 -0.07 -2.31
CA SER A 141 10.15 -0.45 -0.90
C SER A 141 8.70 -0.56 -0.41
N PHE A 142 7.77 0.17 -1.02
CA PHE A 142 6.34 0.13 -0.71
C PHE A 142 5.69 -1.26 -0.89
N GLU A 143 6.31 -2.17 -1.63
CA GLU A 143 5.77 -3.51 -1.90
C GLU A 143 5.50 -4.35 -0.66
N ARG A 144 6.15 -4.06 0.46
CA ARG A 144 5.92 -4.78 1.73
C ARG A 144 4.79 -4.19 2.59
N HIS A 145 4.19 -3.08 2.14
CA HIS A 145 3.33 -2.21 2.98
C HIS A 145 1.90 -2.05 2.46
N TRP A 146 1.42 -2.97 1.62
CA TRP A 146 0.07 -2.94 1.04
C TRP A 146 -1.04 -3.40 2.00
N GLY A 147 -0.69 -3.99 3.13
CA GLY A 147 -1.66 -4.54 4.09
C GLY A 147 -2.57 -3.46 4.66
N ILE A 148 -3.86 -3.79 4.80
CA ILE A 148 -4.80 -3.03 5.66
C ILE A 148 -4.61 -3.36 7.14
N PHE A 149 -4.07 -4.55 7.42
CA PHE A 149 -3.55 -4.96 8.71
C PHE A 149 -2.02 -5.03 8.67
N ARG A 150 -1.41 -4.88 9.84
CA ARG A 150 -0.03 -5.26 10.11
C ARG A 150 0.14 -6.79 10.08
N TYR A 151 1.39 -7.25 10.12
CA TYR A 151 1.73 -8.68 10.21
C TYR A 151 1.06 -9.40 11.40
N ASP A 152 0.80 -8.68 12.50
CA ASP A 152 0.16 -9.19 13.71
C ASP A 152 -1.37 -9.06 13.71
N GLY A 153 -1.96 -8.70 12.57
CA GLY A 153 -3.41 -8.56 12.42
C GLY A 153 -3.99 -7.34 13.13
N GLN A 154 -3.16 -6.38 13.57
CA GLN A 154 -3.65 -5.09 14.04
C GLN A 154 -3.99 -4.16 12.86
N PRO A 155 -5.14 -3.47 12.88
CA PRO A 155 -5.54 -2.58 11.80
C PRO A 155 -4.63 -1.34 11.74
N LYS A 156 -4.30 -0.90 10.52
CA LYS A 156 -3.36 0.22 10.31
C LYS A 156 -4.01 1.59 10.31
N PHE A 157 -5.31 1.65 10.04
CA PHE A 157 -6.11 2.88 9.97
C PHE A 157 -7.60 2.56 10.12
N ALA A 158 -8.43 3.59 10.29
CA ALA A 158 -9.88 3.45 10.32
C ALA A 158 -10.41 3.09 8.92
N MET A 159 -11.38 2.18 8.84
CA MET A 159 -11.95 1.70 7.59
C MET A 159 -13.37 1.18 7.81
N ASP A 160 -14.32 1.70 7.03
CA ASP A 160 -15.70 1.25 7.01
C ASP A 160 -15.99 0.39 5.77
N LEU A 161 -15.91 -0.92 5.93
CA LEU A 161 -16.19 -1.90 4.86
C LEU A 161 -17.62 -1.80 4.30
N SER A 162 -18.56 -1.19 5.03
CA SER A 162 -19.93 -0.99 4.52
C SER A 162 -20.05 0.15 3.50
N GLY A 163 -19.01 0.98 3.37
CA GLY A 163 -19.00 2.15 2.49
C GLY A 163 -20.02 3.23 2.90
N GLN A 164 -20.54 3.21 4.13
CA GLN A 164 -21.53 4.18 4.59
C GLN A 164 -20.89 5.43 5.22
N GLY A 165 -19.55 5.51 5.23
CA GLY A 165 -18.82 6.65 5.75
C GLY A 165 -18.76 6.74 7.26
N ARG A 166 -18.86 5.61 7.96
CA ARG A 166 -18.76 5.55 9.41
C ARG A 166 -17.30 5.68 9.85
N ASN A 167 -17.08 6.33 11.00
CA ASN A 167 -15.77 6.33 11.63
C ASN A 167 -15.59 5.06 12.47
N THR A 168 -15.18 3.96 11.83
CA THR A 168 -14.99 2.65 12.46
C THR A 168 -13.61 2.08 12.13
N THR A 169 -13.17 1.10 12.91
CA THR A 169 -11.90 0.39 12.70
C THR A 169 -12.19 -1.08 12.48
N LEU A 170 -11.33 -1.75 11.71
CA LEU A 170 -11.43 -3.19 11.51
C LEU A 170 -11.19 -3.93 12.83
N VAL A 171 -11.76 -5.14 12.93
CA VAL A 171 -11.59 -5.99 14.11
C VAL A 171 -10.16 -6.58 14.08
N PRO A 172 -9.33 -6.38 15.12
CA PRO A 172 -7.99 -6.94 15.16
C PRO A 172 -8.03 -8.46 15.36
N ALA A 173 -6.95 -9.13 14.94
CA ALA A 173 -6.73 -10.54 15.24
C ALA A 173 -6.73 -10.79 16.76
N LYS A 174 -7.28 -11.93 17.18
CA LYS A 174 -7.36 -12.34 18.59
C LYS A 174 -6.38 -13.45 18.89
N GLY A 175 -5.88 -13.50 20.13
CA GLY A 175 -4.99 -14.58 20.58
C GLY A 175 -3.56 -14.50 20.04
N VAL A 176 -3.15 -13.33 19.52
CA VAL A 176 -1.78 -13.11 19.07
C VAL A 176 -0.84 -13.12 20.28
N GLN A 177 0.08 -14.08 20.30
CA GLN A 177 1.09 -14.19 21.34
C GLN A 177 2.31 -13.37 20.93
N TYR A 178 2.59 -12.33 21.71
CA TYR A 178 3.77 -11.51 21.51
C TYR A 178 4.91 -12.02 22.38
N LEU A 179 6.12 -12.03 21.81
CA LEU A 179 7.34 -12.11 22.61
C LEU A 179 7.46 -10.86 23.49
N SER A 180 8.27 -10.95 24.55
CA SER A 180 8.62 -9.78 25.35
C SER A 180 9.20 -8.70 24.45
N ARG A 181 8.67 -7.47 24.54
CA ARG A 181 9.15 -6.33 23.75
C ARG A 181 10.59 -6.00 24.12
N THR A 182 11.52 -6.45 23.28
CA THR A 182 12.96 -6.20 23.41
C THR A 182 13.48 -5.67 22.08
N TRP A 183 14.34 -4.65 22.13
CA TRP A 183 14.97 -4.10 20.94
C TRP A 183 16.47 -3.94 21.17
N CYS A 184 17.25 -4.08 20.11
CA CYS A 184 18.66 -3.74 20.11
C CYS A 184 18.82 -2.25 19.84
N ALA A 185 19.73 -1.60 20.57
CA ALA A 185 20.13 -0.23 20.30
C ALA A 185 21.64 -0.18 20.13
N LEU A 186 22.11 0.68 19.24
CA LEU A 186 23.55 0.90 19.07
C LEU A 186 24.16 1.36 20.40
N ASN A 187 25.23 0.69 20.84
CA ASN A 187 25.90 1.04 22.09
C ASN A 187 26.39 2.50 22.03
N PRO A 188 25.95 3.39 22.92
CA PRO A 188 26.32 4.80 22.89
C PRO A 188 27.81 5.03 23.13
N LYS A 189 28.52 4.05 23.71
CA LYS A 189 29.97 4.07 23.97
C LYS A 189 30.80 3.47 22.83
N ALA A 190 30.19 2.99 21.75
CA ALA A 190 30.94 2.46 20.60
C ALA A 190 31.87 3.55 20.02
N SER A 191 33.13 3.20 19.75
CA SER A 191 34.11 4.20 19.34
C SER A 191 33.79 4.74 17.94
N ARG A 192 34.21 5.99 17.65
CA ARG A 192 34.10 6.56 16.30
C ARG A 192 34.77 5.70 15.23
N ASN A 193 35.80 4.93 15.59
CA ASN A 193 36.49 4.03 14.67
C ASN A 193 35.65 2.77 14.37
N ASP A 194 34.93 2.24 15.36
CA ASP A 194 34.03 1.09 15.19
C ASP A 194 32.78 1.45 14.38
N ILE A 195 32.27 2.67 14.58
CA ILE A 195 31.11 3.23 13.87
C ILE A 195 31.52 3.71 12.47
N GLY A 196 32.71 4.29 12.29
CA GLY A 196 33.08 5.00 11.07
C GLY A 196 33.43 4.11 9.87
N LYS A 197 33.93 2.88 10.07
CA LYS A 197 34.44 2.05 8.96
C LYS A 197 33.51 0.93 8.50
N LEU A 198 32.68 0.38 9.38
CA LEU A 198 31.90 -0.84 9.09
C LEU A 198 30.39 -0.69 9.31
N LEU A 199 29.91 0.46 9.80
CA LEU A 199 28.50 0.61 10.13
C LEU A 199 27.58 0.46 8.93
N GLY A 200 27.92 1.07 7.78
CA GLY A 200 27.16 0.91 6.54
C GLY A 200 27.03 -0.57 6.14
N ALA A 201 28.17 -1.28 6.02
CA ALA A 201 28.17 -2.69 5.64
C ALA A 201 27.42 -3.59 6.65
N LYS A 202 27.45 -3.24 7.94
CA LYS A 202 26.68 -3.94 8.98
C LYS A 202 25.18 -3.68 8.87
N ILE A 203 24.78 -2.44 8.56
CA ILE A 203 23.38 -2.10 8.26
C ILE A 203 22.93 -2.88 7.02
N ASP A 204 23.70 -2.88 5.94
CA ASP A 204 23.36 -3.59 4.70
C ASP A 204 23.16 -5.10 4.94
N TYR A 205 24.06 -5.71 5.72
CA TYR A 205 23.91 -7.10 6.14
C TYR A 205 22.64 -7.34 6.97
N ALA A 206 22.37 -6.47 7.95
CA ALA A 206 21.16 -6.57 8.77
C ALA A 206 19.90 -6.44 7.90
N CYS A 207 19.88 -5.50 6.97
CA CYS A 207 18.78 -5.27 6.03
C CYS A 207 18.63 -6.38 4.97
N THR A 208 19.58 -7.30 4.85
CA THR A 208 19.42 -8.54 4.08
C THR A 208 18.58 -9.57 4.84
N ASN A 209 18.52 -9.47 6.17
CA ASN A 209 17.86 -10.42 7.06
C ASN A 209 16.64 -9.84 7.79
N ALA A 210 16.40 -8.54 7.66
CA ALA A 210 15.32 -7.80 8.30
C ALA A 210 14.69 -6.79 7.34
N ASP A 211 13.47 -6.34 7.63
CA ASP A 211 12.80 -5.35 6.79
C ASP A 211 13.25 -3.92 7.12
N CYS A 212 14.20 -3.41 6.33
CA CYS A 212 14.66 -2.03 6.42
C CYS A 212 13.93 -1.07 5.46
N THR A 213 12.88 -1.53 4.76
CA THR A 213 12.17 -0.67 3.81
C THR A 213 11.64 0.64 4.42
N PRO A 214 11.25 0.74 5.71
CA PRO A 214 10.84 2.00 6.31
C PRO A 214 11.96 3.05 6.45
N LEU A 215 13.24 2.66 6.38
CA LEU A 215 14.38 3.60 6.37
C LEU A 215 14.56 4.31 5.02
N GLY A 216 13.95 3.77 3.96
CA GLY A 216 14.09 4.26 2.60
C GLY A 216 13.56 5.68 2.40
N TYR A 217 14.01 6.36 1.35
CA TYR A 217 13.56 7.71 1.03
C TYR A 217 12.03 7.82 0.97
N GLY A 218 11.48 8.87 1.59
CA GLY A 218 10.04 9.12 1.63
C GLY A 218 9.23 8.24 2.59
N SER A 219 9.87 7.27 3.24
CA SER A 219 9.23 6.34 4.19
C SER A 219 9.17 6.92 5.62
N THR A 220 8.42 6.28 6.52
CA THR A 220 8.14 6.79 7.87
C THR A 220 9.40 6.99 8.72
N CYS A 221 10.45 6.20 8.49
CA CYS A 221 11.67 6.18 9.27
C CYS A 221 12.87 6.82 8.56
N ASN A 222 12.66 7.51 7.42
CA ASN A 222 13.73 8.07 6.60
C ASN A 222 14.58 9.15 7.29
N GLY A 223 14.01 9.88 8.25
CA GLY A 223 14.65 11.02 8.91
C GLY A 223 15.65 10.67 10.02
N MET A 224 15.96 9.38 10.23
CA MET A 224 16.87 8.96 11.28
C MET A 224 18.34 9.25 10.94
N ASP A 225 19.13 9.54 11.98
CA ASP A 225 20.59 9.65 11.84
C ASP A 225 21.23 8.26 11.66
N SER A 226 22.53 8.22 11.39
CA SER A 226 23.24 6.94 11.18
C SER A 226 23.17 5.99 12.38
N LYS A 227 23.02 6.52 13.59
CA LYS A 227 22.89 5.70 14.82
C LYS A 227 21.47 5.15 14.97
N GLY A 228 20.45 5.93 14.60
CA GLY A 228 19.06 5.53 14.52
C GLY A 228 18.87 4.43 13.48
N ASN A 229 19.40 4.64 12.27
CA ASN A 229 19.39 3.64 11.19
C ASN A 229 20.05 2.33 11.62
N ALA A 230 21.21 2.42 12.28
CA ALA A 230 21.88 1.25 12.84
C ALA A 230 21.05 0.56 13.92
N SER A 231 20.43 1.32 14.83
CA SER A 231 19.60 0.71 15.85
C SER A 231 18.40 0.00 15.23
N TYR A 232 17.72 0.64 14.27
CA TYR A 232 16.56 0.11 13.56
C TYR A 232 16.87 -1.17 12.77
N ALA A 233 17.94 -1.17 11.97
CA ALA A 233 18.29 -2.31 11.11
C ALA A 233 18.53 -3.61 11.88
N PHE A 234 18.96 -3.50 13.15
CA PHE A 234 19.20 -4.64 14.04
C PHE A 234 18.02 -4.94 14.97
N ILE A 235 16.87 -4.27 14.81
CA ILE A 235 15.64 -4.65 15.49
C ILE A 235 15.08 -5.90 14.82
N LEU A 236 14.94 -6.97 15.59
CA LEU A 236 14.29 -8.20 15.13
C LEU A 236 12.79 -7.94 14.87
N PRO A 237 12.17 -8.66 13.91
CA PRO A 237 10.73 -8.58 13.67
C PRO A 237 9.96 -8.84 14.97
N GLY A 238 9.21 -7.84 15.44
CA GLY A 238 8.49 -7.88 16.72
C GLY A 238 8.59 -6.61 17.59
N ALA A 239 9.54 -5.71 17.31
CA ALA A 239 9.67 -4.45 18.03
C ALA A 239 9.47 -3.26 17.09
N GLU A 240 8.29 -2.64 17.13
CA GLU A 240 8.09 -1.34 16.50
C GLU A 240 8.54 -0.21 17.44
N PRO A 241 9.28 0.80 16.95
CA PRO A 241 9.38 2.09 17.62
C PRO A 241 8.09 2.89 17.34
N GLU A 242 7.29 3.14 18.38
CA GLU A 242 6.15 4.05 18.25
C GLU A 242 6.63 5.44 17.80
N GLY A 243 5.96 5.98 16.77
CA GLY A 243 6.19 7.31 16.19
C GLY A 243 5.84 8.51 17.10
N ARG A 244 6.17 8.44 18.38
CA ARG A 244 6.21 9.59 19.29
C ARG A 244 7.62 9.65 19.88
N GLY A 245 8.31 10.75 19.57
CA GLY A 245 9.74 10.97 19.79
C GLY A 245 10.35 10.15 20.94
N LEU A 246 11.41 9.39 20.59
CA LEU A 246 12.30 8.63 21.46
C LEU A 246 12.33 9.15 22.91
N ARG A 247 11.40 8.71 23.75
CA ARG A 247 11.65 8.56 25.18
C ARG A 247 12.08 7.12 25.36
N LEU A 248 13.40 6.93 25.32
CA LEU A 248 14.05 5.69 25.72
C LEU A 248 13.67 5.41 27.20
N PRO A 249 12.95 4.31 27.52
CA PRO A 249 13.06 3.74 28.85
C PRO A 249 14.50 3.21 28.98
N GLY A 250 15.14 3.49 30.11
CA GLY A 250 16.57 3.26 30.31
C GLY A 250 17.02 1.82 29.97
N PRO A 251 18.29 1.66 29.54
CA PRO A 251 18.82 0.36 29.13
C PRO A 251 18.82 -0.61 30.31
N ARG A 252 18.25 -1.82 30.12
CA ARG A 252 18.78 -3.00 30.80
C ARG A 252 19.91 -3.53 29.93
N ALA A 253 21.14 -3.38 30.43
CA ALA A 253 22.30 -3.99 29.83
C ALA A 253 22.11 -5.51 29.80
N ALA A 254 22.23 -6.12 28.63
CA ALA A 254 22.48 -7.56 28.52
C ALA A 254 23.96 -7.79 28.87
N HIS A 255 24.21 -8.71 29.79
CA HIS A 255 25.53 -9.15 30.23
C HIS A 255 26.25 -9.96 29.15
#